data_AF-A0A8B9BT36-F1
#
_entry.id   AF-A0A8B9BT36-F1
#
_cell.length_a   1.000
_cell.length_b   1.000
_cell.length_c   1.000
_cell.angle_alpha   90.00
_cell.angle_beta   90.00
_cell.angle_gamma   90.00
#
_symmetry.space_group_name_H-M   'P 1'
#
loop_
_entity.id
_entity.type
_entity.pdbx_description
1 polymer ?
#
loop_
_entity_poly.entity_id
_entity_poly.type
_entity_poly.pdbx_seq_one_letter_code
_entity_poly.pdbx_strand_id
1 'polypeptide(L)'
;MAPPDLGEPPRRGSEYQEQLKYDFNIKGELRHLDTNESFVFNYYKNSHERNHERYQVLGHLITQYVYELLERVCTLQKVYIPTDATEDEPRSFFFMSEKALTSSTSIIVLLQDRGVLHAGQWGQKTIIREGLNHGTQIPFIKMALQNYMRHFAYVCCKGSSLSNDRDNGNRSQTILKG
;
A
#
# COMPACT_ATOMS: atom_id res chain seq x y z
N MET A 1 -18.82 45.93 12.63
CA MET A 1 -18.87 44.63 11.93
C MET A 1 -17.70 43.83 12.47
N ALA A 2 -17.96 42.87 13.36
CA ALA A 2 -16.92 42.06 14.00
C ALA A 2 -16.38 41.01 12.99
N PRO A 3 -15.12 40.57 13.11
CA PRO A 3 -14.61 39.47 12.30
C PRO A 3 -15.41 38.19 12.57
N PRO A 4 -15.61 37.32 11.57
CA PRO A 4 -16.27 36.04 11.79
C PRO A 4 -15.46 35.20 12.77
N ASP A 5 -16.18 34.65 13.74
CA ASP A 5 -15.74 33.77 14.81
C ASP A 5 -14.81 32.66 14.27
N LEU A 6 -13.59 32.62 14.78
CA LEU A 6 -12.63 31.55 14.52
C LEU A 6 -13.09 30.32 15.30
N GLY A 7 -14.02 29.56 14.71
CA GLY A 7 -14.46 28.28 15.24
C GLY A 7 -13.28 27.36 15.57
N GLU A 8 -13.41 26.60 16.67
CA GLU A 8 -12.39 25.68 17.18
C GLU A 8 -11.75 24.82 16.07
N PRO A 9 -10.46 24.48 16.16
CA PRO A 9 -9.82 23.56 15.22
C PRO A 9 -10.56 22.22 15.22
N PRO A 10 -10.89 21.65 14.04
CA PRO A 10 -11.68 20.43 13.97
C PRO A 10 -10.93 19.28 14.66
N ARG A 11 -11.66 18.57 15.54
CA ARG A 11 -11.13 17.48 16.34
C ARG A 11 -10.94 16.23 15.47
N ARG A 12 -9.69 15.73 15.43
CA ARG A 12 -9.24 14.35 15.14
C ARG A 12 -10.06 13.51 14.16
N GLY A 13 -9.55 13.40 12.93
CA GLY A 13 -9.39 12.13 12.20
C GLY A 13 -10.61 11.44 11.58
N SER A 14 -11.84 11.64 12.06
CA SER A 14 -13.02 10.92 11.56
C SER A 14 -13.73 11.60 10.38
N GLU A 15 -13.61 12.92 10.22
CA GLU A 15 -14.25 13.65 9.12
C GLU A 15 -13.54 13.48 7.75
N TYR A 16 -12.27 13.04 7.74
CA TYR A 16 -11.53 12.78 6.49
C TYR A 16 -11.80 11.39 5.87
N GLN A 17 -12.60 10.56 6.53
CA GLN A 17 -13.08 9.29 5.97
C GLN A 17 -14.19 9.48 4.92
N GLU A 18 -14.68 10.70 4.72
CA GLU A 18 -15.42 11.07 3.50
C GLU A 18 -14.44 11.02 2.31
N GLN A 19 -14.34 9.80 1.78
CA GLN A 19 -13.48 9.33 0.71
C GLN A 19 -13.26 10.42 -0.33
N LEU A 20 -11.99 10.65 -0.70
CA LEU A 20 -11.56 11.62 -1.72
C LEU A 20 -12.25 11.46 -3.10
N LYS A 21 -13.14 10.46 -3.24
CA LYS A 21 -13.88 10.07 -4.43
C LYS A 21 -12.94 9.77 -5.59
N TYR A 22 -11.88 9.02 -5.34
CA TYR A 22 -11.00 8.51 -6.40
C TYR A 22 -11.13 7.00 -6.51
N ASP A 23 -11.14 6.50 -7.74
CA ASP A 23 -11.07 5.09 -8.06
C ASP A 23 -10.24 4.85 -9.32
N PHE A 24 -9.83 3.62 -9.56
CA PHE A 24 -9.13 3.22 -10.76
C PHE A 24 -10.12 2.90 -11.88
N ASN A 25 -9.95 3.56 -13.03
CA ASN A 25 -10.73 3.23 -14.22
C ASN A 25 -10.27 1.90 -14.86
N ILE A 26 -10.95 1.49 -15.94
CA ILE A 26 -10.63 0.24 -16.68
C ILE A 26 -9.20 0.19 -17.24
N LYS A 27 -8.53 1.35 -17.41
CA LYS A 27 -7.14 1.44 -17.87
C LYS A 27 -6.15 1.36 -16.72
N GLY A 28 -6.63 1.29 -15.47
CA GLY A 28 -5.82 1.31 -14.26
C GLY A 28 -5.31 2.69 -13.87
N GLU A 29 -5.95 3.77 -14.34
CA GLU A 29 -5.60 5.15 -13.99
C GLU A 29 -6.48 5.64 -12.83
N LEU A 30 -5.88 6.33 -11.87
CA LEU A 30 -6.60 6.92 -10.75
C LEU A 30 -7.33 8.20 -11.19
N ARG A 31 -8.66 8.22 -11.03
CA ARG A 31 -9.54 9.32 -11.48
C ARG A 31 -10.55 9.68 -10.40
N HIS A 32 -10.89 10.96 -10.31
CA HIS A 32 -11.99 11.40 -9.46
C HIS A 32 -13.32 10.86 -10.04
N LEU A 33 -14.20 10.31 -9.21
CA LEU A 33 -15.46 9.68 -9.61
C LEU A 33 -16.40 10.66 -10.30
N ASP A 34 -16.54 11.87 -9.74
CA ASP A 34 -17.47 12.86 -10.29
C ASP A 34 -16.91 13.64 -11.50
N THR A 35 -15.64 14.05 -11.47
CA THR A 35 -15.05 14.95 -12.48
C THR A 35 -14.15 14.24 -13.49
N ASN A 36 -13.79 12.99 -13.23
CA ASN A 36 -12.80 12.21 -14.00
C ASN A 36 -11.41 12.87 -14.07
N GLU A 37 -11.10 13.82 -13.19
CA GLU A 37 -9.81 14.50 -13.15
C GLU A 37 -8.72 13.69 -12.43
N SER A 38 -7.46 14.03 -12.70
CA SER A 38 -6.30 13.48 -11.99
C SER A 38 -6.19 14.05 -10.57
N PHE A 39 -5.56 13.30 -9.67
CA PHE A 39 -5.33 13.79 -8.31
C PHE A 39 -4.44 15.04 -8.28
N VAL A 40 -4.95 16.09 -7.62
CA VAL A 40 -4.22 17.36 -7.43
C VAL A 40 -3.49 17.34 -6.07
N PHE A 41 -2.15 17.31 -6.14
CA PHE A 41 -1.28 17.25 -4.96
C PHE A 41 -1.32 18.53 -4.10
N ASN A 42 -1.39 19.71 -4.73
CA ASN A 42 -1.46 21.00 -4.05
C ASN A 42 -2.87 21.60 -4.21
N TYR A 43 -3.87 20.94 -3.64
CA TYR A 43 -5.27 21.34 -3.78
C TYR A 43 -5.58 22.58 -2.93
N TYR A 44 -5.18 22.57 -1.66
CA TYR A 44 -5.27 23.73 -0.77
C TYR A 44 -4.00 24.57 -0.87
N LYS A 45 -4.04 25.71 -1.57
CA LYS A 45 -2.86 26.54 -1.86
C LYS A 45 -2.05 26.95 -0.61
N ASN A 46 -2.72 27.13 0.54
CA ASN A 46 -2.11 27.64 1.77
C ASN A 46 -2.15 26.63 2.93
N SER A 47 -2.37 25.34 2.64
CA SER A 47 -2.42 24.31 3.68
C SER A 47 -1.68 23.05 3.25
N HIS A 48 -0.38 23.03 3.54
CA HIS A 48 0.47 21.87 3.30
C HIS A 48 0.04 20.65 4.12
N GLU A 49 -0.38 20.87 5.37
CA GLU A 49 -0.84 19.81 6.27
C GLU A 49 -2.07 19.09 5.69
N ARG A 50 -3.12 19.83 5.28
CA ARG A 50 -4.31 19.22 4.66
C ARG A 50 -3.99 18.49 3.36
N ASN A 51 -3.10 19.03 2.54
CA ASN A 51 -2.67 18.34 1.31
C ASN A 51 -1.89 17.05 1.63
N HIS A 52 -1.07 17.07 2.69
CA HIS A 52 -0.35 15.91 3.18
C HIS A 52 -1.31 14.83 3.72
N GLU A 53 -2.30 15.20 4.52
CA GLU A 53 -3.36 14.30 5.00
C GLU A 53 -4.12 13.65 3.84
N ARG A 54 -4.55 14.43 2.83
CA ARG A 54 -5.19 13.88 1.62
C ARG A 54 -4.29 12.86 0.92
N TYR A 55 -3.00 13.16 0.80
CA TYR A 55 -2.04 12.24 0.20
C TYR A 55 -1.87 10.96 1.02
N GLN A 56 -1.80 11.06 2.35
CA GLN A 56 -1.70 9.90 3.23
C GLN A 56 -2.96 9.01 3.15
N VAL A 57 -4.15 9.60 3.27
CA VAL A 57 -5.43 8.86 3.18
C VAL A 57 -5.54 8.13 1.84
N LEU A 58 -5.23 8.82 0.73
CA LEU A 58 -5.24 8.21 -0.58
C LEU A 58 -4.24 7.05 -0.70
N GLY A 59 -3.05 7.19 -0.10
CA GLY A 59 -2.03 6.13 -0.09
C GLY A 59 -2.49 4.86 0.63
N HIS A 60 -3.22 5.01 1.74
CA HIS A 60 -3.81 3.89 2.45
C HIS A 60 -4.88 3.19 1.59
N LEU A 61 -5.77 3.95 0.94
CA LEU A 61 -6.81 3.39 0.04
C LEU A 61 -6.20 2.65 -1.15
N ILE A 62 -5.20 3.24 -1.80
CA ILE A 62 -4.45 2.59 -2.89
C ILE A 62 -3.81 1.29 -2.40
N THR A 63 -3.27 1.28 -1.19
CA THR A 63 -2.63 0.09 -0.63
C THR A 63 -3.61 -1.05 -0.43
N GLN A 64 -4.79 -0.78 0.14
CA GLN A 64 -5.82 -1.82 0.28
C GLN A 64 -6.27 -2.33 -1.08
N TYR A 65 -6.49 -1.43 -2.04
CA TYR A 65 -6.90 -1.82 -3.39
C TYR A 65 -5.85 -2.70 -4.09
N VAL A 66 -4.56 -2.37 -3.97
CA VAL A 66 -3.48 -3.20 -4.53
C VAL A 66 -3.45 -4.58 -3.87
N TYR A 67 -3.69 -4.69 -2.56
CA TYR A 67 -3.79 -5.98 -1.88
C TYR A 67 -4.96 -6.81 -2.40
N GLU A 68 -6.13 -6.20 -2.58
CA GLU A 68 -7.27 -6.88 -3.18
C GLU A 68 -6.97 -7.38 -4.59
N LEU A 69 -6.22 -6.63 -5.40
CA LEU A 69 -5.80 -7.06 -6.72
C LEU A 69 -4.80 -8.23 -6.67
N LEU A 70 -3.85 -8.20 -5.72
CA LEU A 70 -2.92 -9.32 -5.52
C LEU A 70 -3.67 -10.60 -5.16
N GLU A 71 -4.71 -10.51 -4.32
CA GLU A 71 -5.50 -11.67 -3.91
C GLU A 71 -6.44 -12.15 -5.02
N ARG A 72 -7.27 -11.25 -5.57
CA ARG A 72 -8.36 -11.62 -6.48
C ARG A 72 -7.90 -11.81 -7.92
N VAL A 73 -6.99 -10.96 -8.39
CA VAL A 73 -6.58 -10.92 -9.81
C VAL A 73 -5.29 -11.72 -10.03
N CYS A 74 -4.36 -11.67 -9.09
CA CYS A 74 -3.12 -12.45 -9.15
C CYS A 74 -3.22 -13.80 -8.42
N THR A 75 -4.37 -14.12 -7.79
CA THR A 75 -4.61 -15.39 -7.08
C THR A 75 -3.55 -15.71 -6.03
N LEU A 76 -3.03 -14.66 -5.36
CA LEU A 76 -2.06 -14.81 -4.29
C LEU A 76 -2.77 -14.90 -2.94
N GLN A 77 -2.21 -15.69 -2.03
CA GLN A 77 -2.64 -15.79 -0.65
C GLN A 77 -1.80 -14.87 0.23
N LYS A 78 -2.47 -14.07 1.07
CA LYS A 78 -1.83 -13.29 2.13
C LYS A 78 -1.54 -14.19 3.32
N VAL A 79 -0.26 -14.37 3.63
CA VAL A 79 0.21 -15.21 4.74
C VAL A 79 0.82 -14.34 5.82
N TYR A 80 0.38 -14.51 7.06
CA TYR A 80 0.89 -13.78 8.21
C TYR A 80 2.06 -14.51 8.87
N ILE A 81 3.04 -13.75 9.34
CA ILE A 81 4.23 -14.25 10.05
C ILE A 81 4.50 -13.42 11.30
N PRO A 82 5.00 -14.02 12.40
CA PRO A 82 5.13 -15.46 12.57
C PRO A 82 3.74 -16.11 12.77
N THR A 83 3.59 -17.38 12.40
CA THR A 83 2.29 -18.09 12.38
C THR A 83 1.77 -18.44 13.77
N ASP A 84 2.64 -18.42 14.76
CA ASP A 84 2.43 -18.74 16.17
C ASP A 84 2.36 -17.49 17.07
N ALA A 85 2.34 -16.29 16.48
CA ALA A 85 2.17 -15.06 17.25
C ALA A 85 0.87 -15.08 18.08
N THR A 86 0.94 -14.63 19.32
CA THR A 86 -0.21 -14.28 20.14
C THR A 86 -0.89 -12.99 19.64
N GLU A 87 -2.04 -12.61 20.20
CA GLU A 87 -2.77 -11.40 19.75
C GLU A 87 -1.96 -10.11 19.96
N ASP A 88 -1.14 -10.05 21.00
CA ASP A 88 -0.35 -8.88 21.37
C ASP A 88 1.00 -8.82 20.64
N GLU A 89 1.38 -9.88 19.92
CA GLU A 89 2.67 -9.95 19.23
C GLU A 89 2.60 -9.33 17.83
N PRO A 90 3.66 -8.59 17.42
CA PRO A 90 3.72 -7.99 16.10
C PRO A 90 3.68 -9.06 15.01
N ARG A 91 2.75 -8.92 14.07
CA ARG A 91 2.68 -9.74 12.87
C ARG A 91 3.01 -8.91 11.62
N SER A 92 3.72 -9.55 10.72
CA SER A 92 3.88 -9.14 9.34
C SER A 92 3.08 -10.06 8.42
N PHE A 93 3.10 -9.77 7.13
CA PHE A 93 2.55 -10.64 6.11
C PHE A 93 3.35 -10.54 4.82
N PHE A 94 3.15 -11.53 3.96
CA PHE A 94 3.58 -11.55 2.57
C PHE A 94 2.50 -12.19 1.70
N PHE A 95 2.65 -12.19 0.38
CA PHE A 95 1.65 -12.68 -0.57
C PHE A 95 2.24 -13.76 -1.48
N MET A 96 1.89 -15.03 -1.35
CA MET A 96 2.48 -16.10 -2.18
C MET A 96 1.44 -16.79 -3.07
N SER A 97 1.83 -17.56 -4.08
CA SER A 97 0.87 -18.46 -4.75
C SER A 97 0.51 -19.65 -3.85
N GLU A 98 -0.62 -20.32 -4.13
CA GLU A 98 -1.14 -21.44 -3.32
C GLU A 98 -0.09 -22.53 -3.05
N LYS A 99 0.66 -22.92 -4.10
CA LYS A 99 1.62 -24.04 -4.08
C LYS A 99 3.08 -23.60 -3.89
N ALA A 100 3.29 -22.35 -3.50
CA ALA A 100 4.61 -21.75 -3.33
C ALA A 100 5.54 -22.58 -2.42
N LEU A 101 5.03 -23.12 -1.31
CA LEU A 101 5.83 -23.82 -0.30
C LEU A 101 5.88 -25.35 -0.50
N THR A 102 5.00 -25.90 -1.33
CA THR A 102 4.86 -27.35 -1.52
C THR A 102 5.37 -27.83 -2.88
N SER A 103 5.61 -26.91 -3.82
CA SER A 103 6.10 -27.25 -5.15
C SER A 103 7.56 -27.67 -5.11
N SER A 104 7.92 -28.68 -5.91
CA SER A 104 9.30 -29.09 -6.17
C SER A 104 9.99 -28.28 -7.28
N THR A 105 9.35 -27.21 -7.76
CA THR A 105 9.87 -26.34 -8.84
C THR A 105 10.61 -25.14 -8.29
N SER A 106 11.36 -24.44 -9.16
CA SER A 106 11.96 -23.16 -8.84
C SER A 106 10.93 -22.13 -8.38
N ILE A 107 11.31 -21.35 -7.38
CA ILE A 107 10.54 -20.25 -6.81
C ILE A 107 11.26 -18.95 -7.16
N ILE A 108 10.53 -17.95 -7.60
CA ILE A 108 11.05 -16.58 -7.72
C ILE A 108 10.55 -15.80 -6.52
N VAL A 109 11.45 -15.07 -5.87
CA VAL A 109 11.17 -14.23 -4.71
C VAL A 109 11.40 -12.77 -5.10
N LEU A 110 10.40 -11.91 -4.91
CA LEU A 110 10.52 -10.47 -5.11
C LEU A 110 10.61 -9.78 -3.75
N LEU A 111 11.83 -9.41 -3.36
CA LEU A 111 12.08 -8.66 -2.14
C LEU A 111 12.06 -7.16 -2.47
N GLN A 112 11.26 -6.41 -1.72
CA GLN A 112 11.25 -4.95 -1.82
C GLN A 112 12.25 -4.36 -0.81
N ASP A 113 13.11 -3.44 -1.29
CA ASP A 113 14.13 -2.79 -0.49
C ASP A 113 13.55 -1.65 0.39
N ARG A 114 14.41 -1.02 1.21
CA ARG A 114 14.09 -0.05 2.28
C ARG A 114 13.06 1.03 1.90
N GLY A 115 12.11 1.29 2.81
CA GLY A 115 11.13 2.38 2.70
C GLY A 115 9.85 2.10 3.49
N VAL A 116 8.81 2.91 3.28
CA VAL A 116 7.44 2.55 3.71
C VAL A 116 6.98 1.41 2.81
N LEU A 117 7.05 0.17 3.32
CA LEU A 117 6.84 -1.06 2.57
C LEU A 117 5.35 -1.30 2.34
N HIS A 118 4.90 -1.14 1.10
CA HIS A 118 3.58 -1.57 0.65
C HIS A 118 3.72 -2.64 -0.44
N ALA A 119 3.26 -3.85 -0.15
CA ALA A 119 3.39 -4.97 -1.07
C ALA A 119 2.74 -4.68 -2.43
N GLY A 120 3.42 -5.11 -3.49
CA GLY A 120 2.96 -4.95 -4.87
C GLY A 120 3.12 -3.55 -5.45
N GLN A 121 3.71 -2.58 -4.74
CA GLN A 121 3.82 -1.19 -5.21
C GLN A 121 5.27 -0.77 -5.46
N TRP A 122 5.53 -0.09 -6.58
CA TRP A 122 6.82 0.59 -6.80
C TRP A 122 6.87 1.96 -6.14
N GLY A 123 5.72 2.64 -6.04
CA GLY A 123 5.62 3.91 -5.32
C GLY A 123 4.26 4.56 -5.49
N GLN A 124 3.71 5.08 -4.38
CA GLN A 124 2.40 5.73 -4.35
C GLN A 124 2.29 6.87 -5.37
N LYS A 125 3.30 7.74 -5.47
CA LYS A 125 3.30 8.86 -6.42
C LYS A 125 3.24 8.40 -7.88
N THR A 126 3.92 7.30 -8.20
CA THR A 126 3.89 6.68 -9.54
C THR A 126 2.51 6.11 -9.83
N ILE A 127 1.90 5.39 -8.88
CA ILE A 127 0.53 4.88 -9.03
C ILE A 127 -0.46 6.02 -9.28
N ILE A 128 -0.36 7.11 -8.52
CA ILE A 128 -1.26 8.27 -8.66
C ILE A 128 -1.10 8.94 -10.03
N ARG A 129 0.12 9.03 -10.58
CA ARG A 129 0.40 9.76 -11.82
C ARG A 129 0.27 8.92 -13.09
N GLU A 130 0.76 7.67 -13.02
CA GLU A 130 0.99 6.80 -14.18
C GLU A 130 0.13 5.52 -14.13
N GLY A 131 -0.65 5.34 -13.07
CA GLY A 131 -1.58 4.24 -12.90
C GLY A 131 -0.94 2.94 -12.39
N LEU A 132 -1.77 1.92 -12.26
CA LEU A 132 -1.39 0.61 -11.72
C LEU A 132 -0.32 -0.09 -12.56
N ASN A 133 -0.38 0.05 -13.89
CA ASN A 133 0.55 -0.64 -14.79
C ASN A 133 2.00 -0.20 -14.62
N HIS A 134 2.25 1.06 -14.24
CA HIS A 134 3.60 1.58 -14.05
C HIS A 134 3.97 1.69 -12.57
N GLY A 135 2.99 1.90 -11.70
CA GLY A 135 3.20 2.09 -10.28
C GLY A 135 3.19 0.80 -9.45
N THR A 136 2.85 -0.36 -10.03
CA THR A 136 2.75 -1.63 -9.30
C THR A 136 3.53 -2.76 -9.95
N GLN A 137 3.74 -3.82 -9.17
CA GLN A 137 4.38 -5.06 -9.59
C GLN A 137 3.40 -6.01 -10.30
N ILE A 138 2.09 -5.69 -10.28
CA ILE A 138 1.01 -6.55 -10.79
C ILE A 138 1.21 -6.98 -12.25
N PRO A 139 1.61 -6.12 -13.21
CA PRO A 139 1.83 -6.55 -14.59
C PRO A 139 2.92 -7.63 -14.70
N PHE A 140 4.00 -7.51 -13.92
CA PHE A 140 5.07 -8.50 -13.91
C PHE A 140 4.62 -9.82 -13.28
N ILE A 141 3.85 -9.74 -12.19
CA ILE A 141 3.25 -10.93 -11.55
C ILE A 141 2.33 -11.64 -12.54
N LYS A 142 1.44 -10.91 -13.22
CA LYS A 142 0.55 -11.47 -14.26
C LYS A 142 1.34 -12.12 -15.39
N MET A 143 2.37 -11.44 -15.90
CA MET A 143 3.23 -11.96 -16.96
C MET A 143 3.93 -13.26 -16.52
N ALA A 144 4.43 -13.32 -15.29
CA ALA A 144 5.09 -14.51 -14.74
C ALA A 144 4.12 -15.69 -14.60
N LEU A 145 2.90 -15.44 -14.09
CA LEU A 145 1.83 -16.44 -13.97
C LEU A 145 1.36 -16.97 -15.34
N GLN A 146 1.36 -16.13 -16.38
CA GLN A 146 0.92 -16.50 -17.72
C GLN A 146 1.97 -17.24 -18.55
N ASN A 147 3.25 -16.85 -18.47
CA ASN A 147 4.24 -17.24 -19.48
C ASN A 147 5.29 -18.27 -19.02
N TYR A 148 5.62 -18.37 -17.72
CA TYR A 148 6.89 -19.01 -17.34
C TYR A 148 6.82 -20.06 -16.21
N MET A 149 5.94 -19.93 -15.23
CA MET A 149 6.10 -20.68 -13.97
C MET A 149 4.76 -21.20 -13.45
N ARG A 150 4.62 -22.52 -13.28
CA ARG A 150 3.44 -23.09 -12.62
C ARG A 150 3.34 -22.72 -11.14
N HIS A 151 4.44 -22.27 -10.50
CA HIS A 151 4.49 -21.95 -9.06
C HIS A 151 5.46 -20.79 -8.77
N PHE A 152 5.03 -19.78 -8.01
CA PHE A 152 5.81 -18.58 -7.65
C PHE A 152 5.55 -18.21 -6.18
N ALA A 153 6.58 -17.92 -5.38
CA ALA A 153 6.39 -17.41 -4.02
C ALA A 153 6.73 -15.91 -4.03
N TYR A 154 5.72 -15.08 -4.22
CA TYR A 154 5.91 -13.67 -4.03
C TYR A 154 6.09 -13.45 -2.52
N VAL A 155 7.15 -12.76 -2.09
CA VAL A 155 7.40 -12.51 -0.67
C VAL A 155 7.73 -11.04 -0.52
N CYS A 156 6.70 -10.22 -0.44
CA CYS A 156 6.90 -8.86 0.06
C CYS A 156 6.90 -8.90 1.59
N CYS A 157 8.07 -8.81 2.21
CA CYS A 157 8.15 -8.63 3.66
C CYS A 157 7.76 -7.20 4.03
N LYS A 158 6.80 -7.03 4.94
CA LYS A 158 6.71 -5.82 5.76
C LYS A 158 7.59 -6.01 6.99
N GLY A 159 8.48 -5.08 7.31
CA GLY A 159 8.92 -4.93 8.70
C GLY A 159 7.76 -4.31 9.48
N SER A 160 7.06 -5.06 10.31
CA SER A 160 6.04 -4.49 11.19
C SER A 160 6.74 -3.74 12.32
N SER A 161 7.04 -2.46 12.12
CA SER A 161 7.04 -1.53 13.25
C SER A 161 5.58 -1.23 13.54
N LEU A 162 5.04 -1.81 14.61
CA LEU A 162 3.85 -1.26 15.26
C LEU A 162 4.22 0.18 15.68
N SER A 163 3.89 1.18 14.86
CA SER A 163 4.06 2.58 15.25
C SER A 163 2.78 3.07 15.89
N ASN A 164 2.54 2.62 17.12
CA ASN A 164 2.08 3.54 18.15
C ASN A 164 3.34 3.98 18.90
N ASP A 165 3.76 5.21 18.64
CA ASP A 165 4.62 6.09 19.44
C ASP A 165 5.73 6.76 18.64
N ARG A 166 5.55 8.08 18.55
CA ARG A 166 6.52 9.16 18.73
C ARG A 166 7.99 8.77 18.53
N ASP A 167 8.55 9.38 17.49
CA ASP A 167 9.83 10.10 17.50
C ASP A 167 10.81 9.72 18.63
N ASN A 168 11.81 8.89 18.33
CA ASN A 168 13.21 9.31 18.47
C ASN A 168 14.14 8.34 17.75
N GLY A 169 15.19 8.89 17.12
CA GLY A 169 16.12 8.12 16.32
C GLY A 169 16.87 7.05 17.12
N ASN A 170 16.83 5.80 16.64
CA ASN A 170 18.03 4.99 16.57
C ASN A 170 17.86 3.85 15.55
N ARG A 171 18.87 3.68 14.69
CA ARG A 171 18.95 2.58 13.72
C ARG A 171 19.23 1.28 14.46
N SER A 172 18.38 0.27 14.28
CA SER A 172 18.76 -1.12 14.50
C SER A 172 18.52 -1.93 13.23
N GLN A 173 19.61 -2.42 12.65
CA GLN A 173 19.61 -3.48 11.66
C GLN A 173 19.34 -4.79 12.39
N THR A 174 18.33 -5.56 11.97
CA THR A 174 18.18 -6.95 12.42
C THR A 174 18.52 -7.88 11.26
N ILE A 175 19.64 -8.57 11.45
CA ILE A 175 20.13 -9.68 10.64
C ILE A 175 19.22 -10.88 10.91
N LEU A 176 18.62 -11.46 9.87
CA LEU A 176 18.02 -12.78 9.98
C LEU A 176 19.15 -13.82 10.01
N LYS A 177 19.33 -14.46 11.17
CA LYS A 177 20.02 -15.74 11.32
C LYS A 177 18.96 -16.81 11.56
N GLY A 178 19.06 -17.93 10.84
CA GLY A 178 18.24 -19.13 11.01
C GLY A 178 17.82 -19.68 9.66
#